data_AF-A0AAD6TYZ3-F1
#
_entry.id   AF-A0AAD6TYZ3-F1
#
_cell.length_a   1.000
_cell.length_b   1.000
_cell.length_c   1.000
_cell.angle_alpha   90.00
_cell.angle_beta   90.00
_cell.angle_gamma   90.00
#
_symmetry.space_group_name_H-M   'P 1'
#
loop_
_entity.id
_entity.type
_entity.pdbx_description
1 polymer ?
#
loop_
_entity_poly.entity_id
_entity_poly.type
_entity_poly.pdbx_seq_one_letter_code
_entity_poly.pdbx_strand_id
1 'polypeptide(L)'
;MRMPDDFDAISDAVDEVNILKGKKAWEETPVFDAAKDKTQFRQYEAACDRVRNFYQEQHEKQTVEFNIKMRVNMRKNVRARMGVWEAMEMLNTLVDDSDPDTELSQIEHLLQTAEAIRRDGKPDWMQVTGLVHDLGKLLYLFGSEGQWDVVGDTFVVGCAFSDKIILPETFAGNPDATDAVYSTEYGVYQPNCGLENVMLSWGHDEYLYHIMKVQSSLPAEALAMIRYHSFYPWHREGAYTHLTNAADDKALAAVRAFNPYDLYSKSDAPVDPAVLKPYYAGLIKKYFNEVIEW
;
A
#
# COMPACT_ATOMS: atom_id res chain seq x y z
N MET A 1 9.15 -9.68 -30.66
CA MET A 1 7.70 -9.51 -30.58
C MET A 1 7.28 -10.10 -29.25
N ARG A 2 7.20 -9.28 -28.18
CA ARG A 2 6.69 -9.74 -26.88
C ARG A 2 5.21 -10.07 -27.08
N MET A 3 4.78 -11.26 -26.68
CA MET A 3 3.36 -11.54 -26.54
C MET A 3 2.81 -10.57 -25.48
N PRO A 4 1.60 -10.01 -25.64
CA PRO A 4 0.94 -9.29 -24.56
C PRO A 4 0.89 -10.21 -23.35
N ASP A 5 1.33 -9.74 -22.18
CA ASP A 5 1.26 -10.54 -20.96
C ASP A 5 -0.20 -10.90 -20.70
N ASP A 6 -0.48 -12.19 -20.49
CA ASP A 6 -1.83 -12.76 -20.31
C ASP A 6 -2.62 -12.02 -19.20
N PHE A 7 -1.90 -11.43 -18.24
CA PHE A 7 -2.45 -10.59 -17.18
C PHE A 7 -3.06 -9.27 -17.66
N ASP A 8 -2.46 -8.60 -18.64
CA ASP A 8 -2.99 -7.34 -19.17
C ASP A 8 -4.30 -7.58 -19.92
N ALA A 9 -4.35 -8.65 -20.73
CA ALA A 9 -5.55 -9.03 -21.46
C ALA A 9 -6.71 -9.43 -20.52
N ILE A 10 -6.41 -10.12 -19.42
CA ILE A 10 -7.40 -10.45 -18.39
C ILE A 10 -7.89 -9.17 -17.68
N SER A 11 -6.98 -8.23 -17.37
CA SER A 11 -7.36 -6.97 -16.72
C SER A 11 -8.28 -6.14 -17.60
N ASP A 12 -7.91 -5.93 -18.86
CA ASP A 12 -8.71 -5.13 -19.80
C ASP A 12 -10.12 -5.73 -20.00
N ALA A 13 -10.23 -7.07 -20.06
CA ALA A 13 -11.51 -7.75 -20.14
C ALA A 13 -12.36 -7.59 -18.86
N VAL A 14 -11.75 -7.55 -17.68
CA VAL A 14 -12.44 -7.29 -16.42
C VAL A 14 -13.03 -5.88 -16.41
N ASP A 15 -12.30 -4.89 -16.92
CA ASP A 15 -12.75 -3.51 -17.01
C ASP A 15 -13.92 -3.35 -17.99
N GLU A 16 -13.84 -3.96 -19.18
CA GLU A 16 -14.93 -3.94 -20.15
C GLU A 16 -16.23 -4.53 -19.55
N VAL A 17 -16.14 -5.65 -18.85
CA VAL A 17 -17.30 -6.27 -18.18
C VAL A 17 -17.88 -5.38 -17.07
N ASN A 18 -17.05 -4.64 -16.33
CA ASN A 18 -17.52 -3.74 -15.27
C ASN A 18 -18.25 -2.51 -15.84
N ILE A 19 -17.74 -1.93 -16.93
CA ILE A 19 -18.39 -0.84 -17.65
C ILE A 19 -19.75 -1.31 -18.18
N LEU A 20 -19.82 -2.50 -18.78
CA LEU A 20 -21.08 -3.10 -19.25
C LEU A 20 -22.09 -3.35 -18.12
N LYS A 21 -21.62 -3.58 -16.89
CA LYS A 21 -22.47 -3.70 -15.68
C LYS A 21 -22.87 -2.36 -15.07
N GLY A 22 -22.57 -1.24 -15.74
CA GLY A 22 -22.92 0.11 -15.28
C GLY A 22 -22.04 0.64 -14.15
N LYS A 23 -20.86 0.04 -13.93
CA LYS A 23 -19.87 0.59 -13.00
C LYS A 23 -18.97 1.57 -13.72
N LYS A 24 -18.48 2.56 -12.98
CA LYS A 24 -17.51 3.50 -13.49
C LYS A 24 -16.18 2.83 -13.75
N ALA A 25 -15.41 3.38 -14.70
CA ALA A 25 -14.02 2.97 -14.86
C ALA A 25 -13.24 3.31 -13.58
N TRP A 26 -12.30 2.45 -13.21
CA TRP A 26 -11.49 2.67 -12.00
C TRP A 26 -10.66 3.96 -12.12
N GLU A 27 -10.25 4.33 -13.33
CA GLU A 27 -9.49 5.54 -13.68
C GLU A 27 -10.24 6.86 -13.47
N GLU A 28 -11.58 6.83 -13.41
CA GLU A 28 -12.35 8.07 -13.26
C GLU A 28 -11.95 8.82 -11.98
N THR A 29 -11.87 10.15 -12.04
CA THR A 29 -11.50 10.94 -10.85
C THR A 29 -12.50 10.70 -9.70
N PRO A 30 -12.01 10.50 -8.46
CA PRO A 30 -12.87 10.40 -7.29
C PRO A 30 -13.77 11.63 -7.14
N VAL A 31 -15.02 11.42 -6.71
CA VAL A 31 -15.99 12.52 -6.48
C VAL A 31 -16.25 12.70 -4.99
N PHE A 32 -16.09 11.64 -4.19
CA PHE A 32 -16.38 11.67 -2.76
C PHE A 32 -15.55 12.71 -1.97
N ASP A 33 -14.34 13.03 -2.43
CA ASP A 33 -13.40 13.91 -1.75
C ASP A 33 -13.50 15.37 -2.21
N ALA A 34 -14.40 15.69 -3.16
CA ALA A 34 -14.49 17.01 -3.78
C ALA A 34 -14.75 18.16 -2.78
N ALA A 35 -15.40 17.85 -1.64
CA ALA A 35 -15.69 18.81 -0.58
C ALA A 35 -14.69 18.73 0.61
N LYS A 36 -13.69 17.85 0.56
CA LYS A 36 -12.72 17.67 1.64
C LYS A 36 -11.64 18.75 1.56
N ASP A 37 -11.30 19.33 2.71
CA ASP A 37 -10.14 20.23 2.80
C ASP A 37 -8.84 19.41 2.84
N LYS A 38 -8.23 19.26 1.67
CA LYS A 38 -6.99 18.47 1.49
C LYS A 38 -5.79 19.03 2.26
N THR A 39 -5.86 20.28 2.72
CA THR A 39 -4.78 20.90 3.50
C THR A 39 -4.68 20.37 4.92
N GLN A 40 -5.71 19.68 5.42
CA GLN A 40 -5.72 19.16 6.80
C GLN A 40 -5.02 17.80 6.96
N PHE A 41 -4.65 17.14 5.86
CA PHE A 41 -4.08 15.79 5.88
C PHE A 41 -2.57 15.81 5.72
N ARG A 42 -1.87 14.84 6.34
CA ARG A 42 -0.42 14.61 6.19
C ARG A 42 0.44 15.81 6.58
N GLN A 43 0.11 16.43 7.72
CA GLN A 43 0.82 17.59 8.27
C GLN A 43 2.02 17.18 9.13
N TYR A 44 3.11 16.72 8.51
CA TYR A 44 4.29 16.20 9.23
C TYR A 44 5.14 17.26 9.94
N GLU A 45 5.22 18.49 9.39
CA GLU A 45 5.96 19.59 10.04
C GLU A 45 5.36 19.96 11.39
N ALA A 46 4.02 19.91 11.49
CA ALA A 46 3.25 20.14 12.70
C ALA A 46 2.95 18.86 13.50
N ALA A 47 3.39 17.68 13.03
CA ALA A 47 3.08 16.41 13.68
C ALA A 47 3.73 16.31 15.07
N CYS A 48 3.14 15.51 15.94
CA CYS A 48 3.65 15.28 17.28
C CYS A 48 4.97 14.49 17.25
N ASP A 49 5.72 14.56 18.35
CA ASP A 49 7.03 13.90 18.46
C ASP A 49 6.93 12.38 18.23
N ARG A 50 5.78 11.75 18.49
CA ARG A 50 5.53 10.34 18.19
C ARG A 50 5.78 10.02 16.69
N VAL A 51 5.17 10.79 15.79
CA VAL A 51 5.26 10.56 14.34
C VAL A 51 6.68 10.88 13.85
N ARG A 52 7.30 11.95 14.34
CA ARG A 52 8.70 12.28 13.97
C ARG A 52 9.68 11.20 14.42
N ASN A 53 9.57 10.73 15.67
CA ASN A 53 10.42 9.67 16.20
C ASN A 53 10.22 8.34 15.45
N PHE A 54 8.96 8.03 15.10
CA PHE A 54 8.65 6.86 14.27
C PHE A 54 9.40 6.89 12.93
N TYR A 55 9.29 7.99 12.17
CA TYR A 55 9.93 8.09 10.86
C TYR A 55 11.44 8.15 10.98
N GLN A 56 11.98 8.81 12.00
CA GLN A 56 13.41 8.77 12.27
C GLN A 56 13.89 7.33 12.49
N GLU A 57 13.21 6.56 13.34
CA GLU A 57 13.56 5.15 13.58
C GLU A 57 13.46 4.31 12.30
N GLN A 58 12.40 4.50 11.52
CA GLN A 58 12.23 3.82 10.23
C GLN A 58 13.37 4.14 9.26
N HIS A 59 13.68 5.43 9.07
CA HIS A 59 14.73 5.87 8.16
C HIS A 59 16.10 5.38 8.61
N GLU A 60 16.40 5.35 9.90
CA GLU A 60 17.68 4.86 10.42
C GLU A 60 17.87 3.34 10.23
N LYS A 61 16.79 2.56 10.37
CA LYS A 61 16.87 1.09 10.45
C LYS A 61 16.54 0.34 9.16
N GLN A 62 15.82 0.94 8.23
CA GLN A 62 15.51 0.34 6.93
C GLN A 62 16.73 0.39 6.01
N THR A 63 17.60 -0.60 6.13
CA THR A 63 18.78 -0.81 5.27
C THR A 63 18.52 -1.87 4.20
N VAL A 64 19.40 -1.95 3.21
CA VAL A 64 19.44 -3.04 2.22
C VAL A 64 19.55 -4.40 2.92
N GLU A 65 20.43 -4.51 3.91
CA GLU A 65 20.62 -5.76 4.67
C GLU A 65 19.33 -6.20 5.36
N PHE A 66 18.67 -5.27 6.07
CA PHE A 66 17.40 -5.54 6.74
C PHE A 66 16.32 -5.99 5.74
N ASN A 67 16.21 -5.28 4.61
CA ASN A 67 15.21 -5.56 3.58
C ASN A 67 15.39 -6.93 2.92
N ILE A 68 16.63 -7.36 2.71
CA ILE A 68 16.95 -8.71 2.22
C ILE A 68 16.57 -9.75 3.27
N LYS A 69 16.95 -9.55 4.54
CA LYS A 69 16.64 -10.44 5.67
C LYS A 69 15.13 -10.68 5.76
N MET A 70 14.34 -9.61 5.74
CA MET A 70 12.88 -9.70 5.90
C MET A 70 12.19 -10.39 4.72
N ARG A 71 12.60 -10.12 3.48
CA ARG A 71 12.08 -10.81 2.30
C ARG A 71 12.41 -12.30 2.29
N VAL A 72 13.61 -12.69 2.75
CA VAL A 72 13.97 -14.10 2.93
C VAL A 72 13.14 -14.75 4.03
N ASN A 73 12.93 -14.05 5.15
CA ASN A 73 12.09 -14.55 6.24
C ASN A 73 10.64 -14.78 5.77
N MET A 74 10.05 -13.81 5.05
CA MET A 74 8.70 -13.91 4.52
C MET A 74 8.52 -15.18 3.70
N ARG A 75 9.41 -15.44 2.73
CA ARG A 75 9.32 -16.59 1.83
C ARG A 75 9.39 -17.96 2.53
N LYS A 76 9.91 -18.01 3.77
CA LYS A 76 10.13 -19.26 4.52
C LYS A 76 9.02 -19.56 5.52
N ASN A 77 8.18 -18.58 5.86
CA ASN A 77 7.30 -18.66 7.02
C ASN A 77 5.86 -18.30 6.64
N VAL A 78 4.94 -19.23 6.90
CA VAL A 78 3.52 -18.93 7.06
C VAL A 78 3.30 -18.58 8.53
N ARG A 79 2.81 -17.38 8.80
CA ARG A 79 2.60 -16.81 10.14
C ARG A 79 1.22 -17.12 10.68
N ALA A 80 0.20 -17.11 9.83
CA ALA A 80 -1.16 -17.43 10.22
C ALA A 80 -1.96 -18.07 9.07
N ARG A 81 -3.07 -18.73 9.43
CA ARG A 81 -4.06 -19.25 8.49
C ARG A 81 -5.44 -18.81 8.93
N MET A 82 -6.04 -17.90 8.18
CA MET A 82 -7.36 -17.33 8.48
C MET A 82 -7.96 -16.68 7.24
N GLY A 83 -9.27 -16.49 7.23
CA GLY A 83 -9.96 -15.74 6.18
C GLY A 83 -9.72 -14.23 6.30
N VAL A 84 -10.04 -13.49 5.23
CA VAL A 84 -9.85 -12.02 5.18
C VAL A 84 -10.61 -11.30 6.30
N TRP A 85 -11.83 -11.72 6.61
CA TRP A 85 -12.61 -11.06 7.66
C TRP A 85 -12.04 -11.33 9.07
N GLU A 86 -11.52 -12.54 9.31
CA GLU A 86 -10.83 -12.87 10.57
C GLU A 86 -9.53 -12.07 10.71
N ALA A 87 -8.80 -11.87 9.60
CA ALA A 87 -7.65 -11.00 9.53
C ALA A 87 -7.99 -9.53 9.86
N MET A 88 -9.12 -9.01 9.38
CA MET A 88 -9.61 -7.68 9.76
C MET A 88 -9.93 -7.59 11.25
N GLU A 89 -10.60 -8.60 11.82
CA GLU A 89 -10.92 -8.67 13.25
C GLU A 89 -9.64 -8.74 14.11
N MET A 90 -8.61 -9.48 13.66
CA MET A 90 -7.31 -9.53 14.31
C MET A 90 -6.57 -8.18 14.23
N LEU A 91 -6.53 -7.55 13.05
CA LEU A 91 -5.87 -6.26 12.84
C LEU A 91 -6.49 -5.15 13.69
N ASN A 92 -7.79 -5.26 13.99
CA ASN A 92 -8.48 -4.30 14.85
C ASN A 92 -7.93 -4.20 16.29
N THR A 93 -7.01 -5.08 16.67
CA THR A 93 -6.29 -5.00 17.95
C THR A 93 -5.06 -4.08 17.91
N LEU A 94 -4.69 -3.57 16.74
CA LEU A 94 -3.54 -2.68 16.50
C LEU A 94 -3.95 -1.19 16.46
N VAL A 95 -3.10 -0.33 17.00
CA VAL A 95 -3.12 1.14 16.82
C VAL A 95 -1.90 1.53 15.99
N ASP A 96 -2.10 2.26 14.88
CA ASP A 96 -1.04 2.72 13.97
C ASP A 96 -0.41 4.02 14.48
N ASP A 97 0.87 3.98 14.87
CA ASP A 97 1.57 5.13 15.45
C ASP A 97 2.14 6.09 14.39
N SER A 98 2.17 5.69 13.12
CA SER A 98 2.71 6.49 12.00
C SER A 98 1.71 7.48 11.41
N ASP A 99 0.42 7.23 11.61
CA ASP A 99 -0.66 8.04 11.05
C ASP A 99 -0.84 9.34 11.85
N PRO A 100 -0.65 10.53 11.23
CA PRO A 100 -0.91 11.81 11.88
C PRO A 100 -2.39 12.21 11.85
N ASP A 101 -3.22 11.55 11.03
CA ASP A 101 -4.53 12.04 10.64
C ASP A 101 -5.68 11.48 11.49
N THR A 102 -5.51 10.35 12.19
CA THR A 102 -6.62 9.73 12.96
C THR A 102 -6.21 8.70 14.03
N GLU A 103 -7.14 8.40 14.95
CA GLU A 103 -7.08 7.28 15.93
C GLU A 103 -8.16 6.21 15.63
N LEU A 104 -8.64 6.14 14.38
CA LEU A 104 -9.65 5.16 13.98
C LEU A 104 -9.20 3.73 14.24
N SER A 105 -10.17 2.88 14.58
CA SER A 105 -9.91 1.45 14.61
C SER A 105 -9.59 0.95 13.20
N GLN A 106 -8.70 -0.03 13.09
CA GLN A 106 -8.25 -0.50 11.78
C GLN A 106 -9.41 -1.05 10.94
N ILE A 107 -10.39 -1.71 11.56
CA ILE A 107 -11.56 -2.22 10.81
C ILE A 107 -12.42 -1.09 10.25
N GLU A 108 -12.55 0.03 10.97
CA GLU A 108 -13.28 1.20 10.49
C GLU A 108 -12.57 1.83 9.30
N HIS A 109 -11.25 2.01 9.36
CA HIS A 109 -10.45 2.54 8.24
C HIS A 109 -10.61 1.71 6.96
N LEU A 110 -10.47 0.38 7.07
CA LEU A 110 -10.65 -0.53 5.93
C LEU A 110 -12.05 -0.42 5.31
N LEU A 111 -13.09 -0.36 6.15
CA LEU A 111 -14.47 -0.25 5.70
C LEU A 111 -14.82 1.14 5.16
N GLN A 112 -14.28 2.22 5.72
CA GLN A 112 -14.46 3.58 5.22
C GLN A 112 -13.84 3.74 3.83
N THR A 113 -12.62 3.22 3.64
CA THR A 113 -11.95 3.20 2.35
C THR A 113 -12.79 2.42 1.33
N ALA A 114 -13.24 1.21 1.67
CA ALA A 114 -14.06 0.39 0.79
C ALA A 114 -15.43 1.01 0.47
N GLU A 115 -16.11 1.61 1.47
CA GLU A 115 -17.39 2.28 1.27
C GLU A 115 -17.25 3.56 0.44
N ALA A 116 -16.16 4.31 0.57
CA ALA A 116 -15.90 5.48 -0.27
C ALA A 116 -15.77 5.08 -1.74
N ILE A 117 -15.00 4.03 -2.02
CA ILE A 117 -14.84 3.44 -3.35
C ILE A 117 -16.21 2.96 -3.89
N ARG A 118 -17.00 2.29 -3.04
CA ARG A 118 -18.32 1.78 -3.39
C ARG A 118 -19.33 2.88 -3.70
N ARG A 119 -19.39 3.94 -2.90
CA ARG A 119 -20.29 5.10 -3.10
C ARG A 119 -19.96 5.84 -4.39
N ASP A 120 -18.68 5.89 -4.77
CA ASP A 120 -18.24 6.44 -6.04
C ASP A 120 -18.53 5.52 -7.24
N GLY A 121 -19.12 4.34 -7.04
CA GLY A 121 -19.56 3.45 -8.12
C GLY A 121 -18.43 2.69 -8.81
N LYS A 122 -17.29 2.55 -8.14
CA LYS A 122 -16.10 1.86 -8.65
C LYS A 122 -16.28 0.34 -8.71
N PRO A 123 -15.46 -0.37 -9.51
CA PRO A 123 -15.53 -1.83 -9.65
C PRO A 123 -15.45 -2.58 -8.31
N ASP A 124 -16.07 -3.78 -8.25
CA ASP A 124 -16.05 -4.61 -7.02
C ASP A 124 -14.64 -4.96 -6.57
N TRP A 125 -13.73 -5.18 -7.54
CA TRP A 125 -12.35 -5.51 -7.22
C TRP A 125 -11.66 -4.35 -6.51
N MET A 126 -11.95 -3.10 -6.90
CA MET A 126 -11.36 -1.91 -6.28
C MET A 126 -11.92 -1.69 -4.87
N GLN A 127 -13.22 -1.97 -4.68
CA GLN A 127 -13.84 -1.93 -3.35
C GLN A 127 -13.16 -2.92 -2.40
N VAL A 128 -12.92 -4.15 -2.86
CA VAL A 128 -12.25 -5.15 -2.03
C VAL A 128 -10.74 -4.87 -1.87
N THR A 129 -10.10 -4.20 -2.83
CA THR A 129 -8.74 -3.67 -2.65
C THR A 129 -8.71 -2.69 -1.47
N GLY A 130 -9.64 -1.73 -1.42
CA GLY A 130 -9.78 -0.83 -0.27
C GLY A 130 -10.02 -1.55 1.05
N LEU A 131 -10.79 -2.64 1.03
CA LEU A 131 -11.04 -3.45 2.22
C LEU A 131 -9.77 -4.15 2.76
N VAL A 132 -8.81 -4.48 1.89
CA VAL A 132 -7.67 -5.32 2.29
C VAL A 132 -6.33 -4.60 2.32
N HIS A 133 -6.19 -3.41 1.74
CA HIS A 133 -4.90 -2.75 1.48
C HIS A 133 -3.96 -2.69 2.69
N ASP A 134 -4.52 -2.52 3.89
CA ASP A 134 -3.78 -2.39 5.13
C ASP A 134 -3.64 -3.70 5.94
N LEU A 135 -4.16 -4.83 5.44
CA LEU A 135 -4.05 -6.12 6.16
C LEU A 135 -2.61 -6.62 6.29
N GLY A 136 -1.65 -6.05 5.54
CA GLY A 136 -0.24 -6.32 5.77
C GLY A 136 0.27 -5.86 7.13
N LYS A 137 -0.45 -4.94 7.80
CA LYS A 137 -0.13 -4.46 9.15
C LYS A 137 -0.19 -5.56 10.22
N LEU A 138 -0.81 -6.69 9.91
CA LEU A 138 -0.73 -7.92 10.71
C LEU A 138 0.71 -8.38 10.98
N LEU A 139 1.69 -7.97 10.16
CA LEU A 139 3.11 -8.20 10.46
C LEU A 139 3.50 -7.80 11.87
N TYR A 140 2.91 -6.75 12.42
CA TYR A 140 3.16 -6.30 13.78
C TYR A 140 2.80 -7.37 14.83
N LEU A 141 1.71 -8.10 14.58
CA LEU A 141 1.26 -9.21 15.43
C LEU A 141 2.04 -10.50 15.18
N PHE A 142 2.85 -10.54 14.11
CA PHE A 142 3.61 -11.71 13.68
C PHE A 142 5.12 -11.56 13.90
N GLY A 143 5.51 -10.72 14.86
CA GLY A 143 6.89 -10.61 15.34
C GLY A 143 7.77 -9.69 14.52
N SER A 144 7.22 -8.55 14.06
CA SER A 144 8.02 -7.43 13.57
C SER A 144 8.96 -6.89 14.67
N GLU A 145 9.99 -6.14 14.28
CA GLU A 145 10.93 -5.53 15.23
C GLU A 145 10.38 -4.22 15.84
N GLY A 146 9.35 -3.64 15.23
CA GLY A 146 8.57 -2.51 15.76
C GLY A 146 7.40 -2.15 14.84
N GLN A 147 6.85 -0.94 14.97
CA GLN A 147 5.94 -0.42 13.93
C GLN A 147 6.73 0.07 12.70
N TRP A 148 7.99 0.50 12.89
CA TRP A 148 8.83 1.09 11.85
C TRP A 148 9.14 0.15 10.67
N ASP A 149 9.07 -1.17 10.89
CA ASP A 149 9.20 -2.21 9.86
C ASP A 149 7.86 -2.77 9.36
N VAL A 150 6.76 -2.05 9.62
CA VAL A 150 5.40 -2.44 9.24
C VAL A 150 4.65 -1.31 8.54
N VAL A 151 4.52 -0.14 9.17
CA VAL A 151 3.66 0.97 8.70
C VAL A 151 4.48 2.14 8.15
N GLY A 152 3.82 3.22 7.73
CA GLY A 152 4.44 4.46 7.26
C GLY A 152 4.78 4.48 5.77
N ASP A 153 5.11 5.68 5.28
CA ASP A 153 5.53 5.91 3.89
C ASP A 153 6.74 5.03 3.52
N THR A 154 6.70 4.44 2.33
CA THR A 154 7.80 3.63 1.80
C THR A 154 8.75 4.45 0.93
N PHE A 155 9.98 3.96 0.80
CA PHE A 155 11.04 4.56 -0.02
C PHE A 155 11.96 3.48 -0.59
N VAL A 156 12.78 3.83 -1.58
CA VAL A 156 13.73 2.88 -2.17
C VAL A 156 14.94 2.71 -1.25
N VAL A 157 15.31 1.47 -0.95
CA VAL A 157 16.59 1.15 -0.31
C VAL A 157 17.63 0.75 -1.37
N GLY A 158 18.91 0.95 -1.11
CA GLY A 158 19.99 0.51 -2.01
C GLY A 158 20.31 1.44 -3.17
N CYS A 159 19.78 2.67 -3.15
CA CYS A 159 20.24 3.82 -3.91
C CYS A 159 20.05 5.09 -3.06
N ALA A 160 20.51 6.23 -3.58
CA ALA A 160 20.45 7.49 -2.86
C ALA A 160 19.02 7.82 -2.43
N PHE A 161 18.85 8.17 -1.15
CA PHE A 161 17.56 8.59 -0.62
C PHE A 161 17.14 9.93 -1.23
N SER A 162 15.91 10.00 -1.72
CA SER A 162 15.33 11.21 -2.30
C SER A 162 15.04 12.28 -1.22
N ASP A 163 15.31 13.54 -1.51
CA ASP A 163 14.96 14.70 -0.67
C ASP A 163 13.44 14.93 -0.56
N LYS A 164 12.66 14.31 -1.45
CA LYS A 164 11.18 14.24 -1.42
C LYS A 164 10.60 13.22 -0.44
N ILE A 165 11.41 12.40 0.22
CA ILE A 165 10.93 11.57 1.33
C ILE A 165 10.60 12.51 2.49
N ILE A 166 9.56 12.19 3.26
CA ILE A 166 9.23 12.96 4.46
C ILE A 166 10.39 12.94 5.47
N LEU A 167 10.64 14.07 6.14
CA LEU A 167 11.74 14.23 7.11
C LEU A 167 13.11 13.71 6.58
N PRO A 168 13.55 14.12 5.38
CA PRO A 168 14.70 13.52 4.70
C PRO A 168 16.02 13.67 5.49
N GLU A 169 16.12 14.67 6.38
CA GLU A 169 17.26 14.89 7.27
C GLU A 169 17.50 13.73 8.25
N THR A 170 16.48 12.94 8.57
CA THR A 170 16.60 11.82 9.51
C THR A 170 17.36 10.62 8.94
N PHE A 171 17.56 10.55 7.62
CA PHE A 171 18.44 9.55 6.98
C PHE A 171 19.91 9.70 7.35
N ALA A 172 20.32 10.81 7.98
CA ALA A 172 21.70 10.99 8.45
C ALA A 172 22.16 9.89 9.42
N GLY A 173 21.23 9.22 10.12
CA GLY A 173 21.55 8.07 10.98
C GLY A 173 21.53 6.71 10.28
N ASN A 174 21.12 6.62 9.01
CA ASN A 174 21.12 5.37 8.26
C ASN A 174 22.54 5.07 7.71
N PRO A 175 23.11 3.87 7.98
CA PRO A 175 24.44 3.53 7.46
C PRO A 175 24.52 3.51 5.93
N ASP A 176 23.44 3.17 5.23
CA ASP A 176 23.40 3.12 3.75
C ASP A 176 23.47 4.53 3.12
N ALA A 177 23.13 5.60 3.87
CA ALA A 177 23.16 6.97 3.36
C ALA A 177 24.58 7.47 3.01
N THR A 178 25.60 6.83 3.59
CA THR A 178 27.02 7.17 3.33
C THR A 178 27.81 6.01 2.70
N ASP A 179 27.14 4.89 2.40
CA ASP A 179 27.76 3.76 1.72
C ASP A 179 28.15 4.13 0.29
N ALA A 180 29.36 3.74 -0.14
CA ALA A 180 29.91 4.15 -1.43
C ALA A 180 29.11 3.65 -2.65
N VAL A 181 28.32 2.59 -2.50
CA VAL A 181 27.42 2.07 -3.52
C VAL A 181 26.04 2.70 -3.32
N TYR A 182 25.43 2.53 -2.15
CA TYR A 182 24.03 2.90 -1.95
C TYR A 182 23.79 4.40 -1.94
N SER A 183 24.79 5.23 -1.63
CA SER A 183 24.65 6.70 -1.71
C SER A 183 24.67 7.27 -3.14
N THR A 184 24.83 6.42 -4.16
CA THR A 184 24.81 6.85 -5.58
C THR A 184 23.39 6.82 -6.15
N GLU A 185 23.15 7.58 -7.24
CA GLU A 185 21.83 7.71 -7.89
C GLU A 185 21.16 6.36 -8.17
N TYR A 186 21.90 5.40 -8.71
CA TYR A 186 21.37 4.08 -9.04
C TYR A 186 21.66 3.02 -7.99
N GLY A 187 22.72 3.20 -7.19
CA GLY A 187 23.20 2.20 -6.24
C GLY A 187 23.28 0.80 -6.83
N VAL A 188 22.42 -0.12 -6.36
CA VAL A 188 22.36 -1.51 -6.86
C VAL A 188 21.49 -1.71 -8.11
N TYR A 189 20.77 -0.69 -8.55
CA TYR A 189 19.80 -0.77 -9.64
C TYR A 189 20.40 -0.42 -11.00
N GLN A 190 19.70 -0.85 -12.05
CA GLN A 190 19.96 -0.39 -13.41
C GLN A 190 19.00 0.76 -13.75
N PRO A 191 19.39 1.69 -14.63
CA PRO A 191 18.48 2.72 -15.11
C PRO A 191 17.21 2.12 -15.71
N ASN A 192 16.05 2.68 -15.34
CA ASN A 192 14.73 2.27 -15.82
C ASN A 192 14.45 0.76 -15.68
N CYS A 193 14.94 0.15 -14.58
CA CYS A 193 14.75 -1.27 -14.33
C CYS A 193 13.29 -1.66 -14.04
N GLY A 194 12.43 -0.70 -13.73
CA GLY A 194 11.05 -0.92 -13.33
C GLY A 194 10.90 -1.17 -11.84
N LEU A 195 9.82 -0.65 -11.23
CA LEU A 195 9.60 -0.80 -9.78
C LEU A 195 9.37 -2.25 -9.35
N GLU A 196 9.11 -3.16 -10.27
CA GLU A 196 9.07 -4.59 -9.99
C GLU A 196 10.44 -5.16 -9.57
N ASN A 197 11.53 -4.49 -10.00
CA ASN A 197 12.93 -4.85 -9.73
C ASN A 197 13.58 -3.95 -8.67
N VAL A 198 12.82 -3.08 -8.02
CA VAL A 198 13.29 -2.16 -6.97
C VAL A 198 12.87 -2.66 -5.60
N MET A 199 13.78 -2.62 -4.62
CA MET A 199 13.43 -2.89 -3.23
C MET A 199 12.94 -1.61 -2.56
N LEU A 200 11.64 -1.58 -2.27
CA LEU A 200 11.09 -0.62 -1.32
C LEU A 200 11.38 -1.06 0.11
N SER A 201 11.44 -0.11 1.04
CA SER A 201 11.51 -0.36 2.48
C SER A 201 10.43 -1.38 2.89
N TRP A 202 10.79 -2.27 3.80
CA TRP A 202 9.96 -3.40 4.17
C TRP A 202 8.78 -2.95 5.01
N GLY A 203 7.59 -3.44 4.69
CA GLY A 203 6.37 -3.09 5.42
C GLY A 203 5.14 -3.82 4.89
N HIS A 204 3.97 -3.34 5.29
CA HIS A 204 2.67 -3.92 4.98
C HIS A 204 2.39 -4.02 3.47
N ASP A 205 2.77 -3.03 2.66
CA ASP A 205 2.59 -3.03 1.20
C ASP A 205 3.20 -4.28 0.54
N GLU A 206 4.53 -4.46 0.68
CA GLU A 206 5.27 -5.53 0.00
C GLU A 206 4.85 -6.91 0.52
N TYR A 207 4.63 -7.02 1.83
CA TYR A 207 4.16 -8.25 2.45
C TYR A 207 2.78 -8.65 1.94
N LEU A 208 1.83 -7.73 1.93
CA LEU A 208 0.48 -8.02 1.47
C LEU A 208 0.45 -8.30 -0.04
N TYR A 209 1.19 -7.53 -0.84
CA TYR A 209 1.32 -7.76 -2.27
C TYR A 209 1.71 -9.20 -2.58
N HIS A 210 2.74 -9.73 -1.91
CA HIS A 210 3.23 -11.07 -2.15
C HIS A 210 2.21 -12.16 -1.78
N ILE A 211 1.40 -11.95 -0.74
CA ILE A 211 0.29 -12.86 -0.37
C ILE A 211 -0.82 -12.79 -1.41
N MET A 212 -1.30 -11.59 -1.72
CA MET A 212 -2.44 -11.38 -2.60
C MET A 212 -2.16 -11.75 -4.05
N LYS A 213 -0.93 -11.55 -4.53
CA LYS A 213 -0.49 -11.98 -5.86
C LYS A 213 -0.67 -13.49 -6.10
N VAL A 214 -0.54 -14.29 -5.04
CA VAL A 214 -0.58 -15.76 -5.14
C VAL A 214 -1.96 -16.32 -4.76
N GLN A 215 -2.65 -15.70 -3.80
CA GLN A 215 -3.84 -16.26 -3.16
C GLN A 215 -5.14 -15.48 -3.44
N SER A 216 -5.14 -14.60 -4.43
CA SER A 216 -6.32 -13.86 -4.89
C SER A 216 -6.49 -13.91 -6.40
N SER A 217 -7.66 -13.47 -6.87
CA SER A 217 -7.95 -13.20 -8.28
C SER A 217 -8.04 -11.70 -8.58
N LEU A 218 -7.33 -10.89 -7.79
CA LEU A 218 -7.26 -9.44 -8.00
C LEU A 218 -6.51 -9.09 -9.30
N PRO A 219 -6.95 -8.06 -10.04
CA PRO A 219 -6.25 -7.62 -11.25
C PRO A 219 -4.92 -6.92 -10.93
N ALA A 220 -4.09 -6.68 -11.95
CA ALA A 220 -2.76 -6.10 -11.80
C ALA A 220 -2.80 -4.71 -11.13
N GLU A 221 -3.81 -3.90 -11.43
CA GLU A 221 -4.05 -2.56 -10.90
C GLU A 221 -4.31 -2.62 -9.40
N ALA A 222 -5.12 -3.58 -8.94
CA ALA A 222 -5.35 -3.82 -7.51
C ALA A 222 -4.06 -4.20 -6.79
N LEU A 223 -3.25 -5.07 -7.39
CA LEU A 223 -1.97 -5.47 -6.82
C LEU A 223 -0.97 -4.29 -6.79
N ALA A 224 -0.99 -3.41 -7.79
CA ALA A 224 -0.19 -2.19 -7.81
C ALA A 224 -0.65 -1.19 -6.73
N MET A 225 -1.96 -1.00 -6.55
CA MET A 225 -2.52 -0.19 -5.46
C MET A 225 -2.01 -0.71 -4.11
N ILE A 226 -2.13 -2.01 -3.84
CA ILE A 226 -1.64 -2.63 -2.59
C ILE A 226 -0.14 -2.41 -2.40
N ARG A 227 0.67 -2.66 -3.44
CA ARG A 227 2.13 -2.67 -3.32
C ARG A 227 2.76 -1.28 -3.17
N TYR A 228 2.08 -0.24 -3.65
CA TYR A 228 2.69 1.07 -3.82
C TYR A 228 1.87 2.22 -3.20
N HIS A 229 0.78 1.94 -2.47
CA HIS A 229 -0.05 3.00 -1.86
C HIS A 229 0.68 3.79 -0.76
N SER A 230 1.70 3.22 -0.13
CA SER A 230 2.56 3.93 0.81
C SER A 230 3.75 4.62 0.14
N PHE A 231 3.96 4.44 -1.17
CA PHE A 231 5.15 4.96 -1.87
C PHE A 231 4.98 6.44 -2.31
N TYR A 232 4.65 7.30 -1.34
CA TYR A 232 4.36 8.72 -1.55
C TYR A 232 5.44 9.51 -2.30
N PRO A 233 6.75 9.28 -2.05
CA PRO A 233 7.80 9.93 -2.82
C PRO A 233 7.61 9.74 -4.33
N TRP A 234 7.15 8.56 -4.77
CA TRP A 234 6.90 8.28 -6.17
C TRP A 234 5.52 8.79 -6.64
N HIS A 235 4.43 8.28 -6.06
CA HIS A 235 3.12 8.51 -6.66
C HIS A 235 2.60 9.95 -6.48
N ARG A 236 3.05 10.65 -5.44
CA ARG A 236 2.67 12.04 -5.15
C ARG A 236 3.77 13.01 -5.56
N GLU A 237 5.00 12.80 -5.12
CA GLU A 237 6.08 13.78 -5.27
C GLU A 237 6.89 13.62 -6.57
N GLY A 238 6.73 12.51 -7.30
CA GLY A 238 7.43 12.24 -8.56
C GLY A 238 8.93 12.00 -8.40
N ALA A 239 9.36 11.42 -7.28
CA ALA A 239 10.70 10.88 -7.08
C ALA A 239 10.89 9.55 -7.83
N TYR A 240 12.14 9.09 -7.90
CA TYR A 240 12.53 7.76 -8.42
C TYR A 240 12.18 7.45 -9.89
N THR A 241 11.85 8.46 -10.70
CA THR A 241 11.55 8.29 -12.14
C THR A 241 12.71 7.73 -12.97
N HIS A 242 13.95 7.83 -12.46
CA HIS A 242 15.13 7.20 -13.07
C HIS A 242 15.15 5.67 -12.92
N LEU A 243 14.33 5.11 -12.03
CA LEU A 243 14.16 3.66 -11.84
C LEU A 243 12.92 3.11 -12.53
N THR A 244 11.94 3.96 -12.88
CA THR A 244 10.66 3.52 -13.46
C THR A 244 10.76 3.17 -14.94
N ASN A 245 9.85 2.32 -15.42
CA ASN A 245 9.65 1.95 -16.82
C ASN A 245 8.18 2.17 -17.28
N ALA A 246 7.85 1.78 -18.52
CA ALA A 246 6.51 1.99 -19.08
C ALA A 246 5.38 1.22 -18.36
N ALA A 247 5.67 0.09 -17.70
CA ALA A 247 4.67 -0.63 -16.91
C ALA A 247 4.30 0.15 -15.62
N ASP A 248 5.25 0.91 -15.09
CA ASP A 248 5.04 1.75 -13.91
C ASP A 248 4.08 2.90 -14.18
N ASP A 249 3.90 3.33 -15.44
CA ASP A 249 2.92 4.37 -15.79
C ASP A 249 1.48 3.90 -15.50
N LYS A 250 1.16 2.62 -15.79
CA LYS A 250 -0.15 2.02 -15.48
C LYS A 250 -0.33 1.84 -13.98
N ALA A 251 0.72 1.38 -13.30
CA ALA A 251 0.74 1.26 -11.84
C ALA A 251 0.54 2.62 -11.16
N LEU A 252 1.18 3.68 -11.66
CA LEU A 252 1.06 5.04 -11.15
C LEU A 252 -0.36 5.56 -11.27
N ALA A 253 -1.03 5.32 -12.41
CA ALA A 253 -2.43 5.68 -12.60
C ALA A 253 -3.34 4.96 -11.59
N ALA A 254 -3.14 3.65 -11.40
CA ALA A 254 -3.89 2.85 -10.42
C ALA A 254 -3.71 3.37 -9.00
N VAL A 255 -2.47 3.61 -8.56
CA VAL A 255 -2.16 4.08 -7.22
C VAL A 255 -2.73 5.49 -6.98
N ARG A 256 -2.63 6.39 -7.96
CA ARG A 256 -3.23 7.74 -7.88
C ARG A 256 -4.76 7.71 -7.85
N ALA A 257 -5.39 6.76 -8.51
CA ALA A 257 -6.85 6.57 -8.44
C ALA A 257 -7.28 6.05 -7.07
N PHE A 258 -6.45 5.24 -6.40
CA PHE A 258 -6.73 4.67 -5.09
C PHE A 258 -6.45 5.62 -3.92
N ASN A 259 -5.31 6.32 -3.94
CA ASN A 259 -4.79 7.08 -2.80
C ASN A 259 -5.77 8.08 -2.17
N PRO A 260 -6.63 8.81 -2.91
CA PRO A 260 -7.64 9.66 -2.30
C PRO A 260 -8.57 8.90 -1.36
N TYR A 261 -8.98 7.68 -1.71
CA TYR A 261 -9.88 6.87 -0.90
C TYR A 261 -9.24 6.43 0.42
N ASP A 262 -7.99 5.97 0.38
CA ASP A 262 -7.22 5.65 1.58
C ASP A 262 -7.06 6.90 2.48
N LEU A 263 -6.66 8.03 1.90
CA LEU A 263 -6.32 9.20 2.69
C LEU A 263 -7.55 9.97 3.22
N TYR A 264 -8.49 10.33 2.36
CA TYR A 264 -9.54 11.30 2.70
C TYR A 264 -10.80 10.66 3.30
N SER A 265 -10.98 9.35 3.15
CA SER A 265 -12.12 8.63 3.76
C SER A 265 -12.01 8.52 5.29
N LYS A 266 -10.80 8.72 5.86
CA LYS A 266 -10.55 8.77 7.31
C LYS A 266 -11.39 9.83 8.05
N SER A 267 -11.87 10.84 7.32
CA SER A 267 -12.73 11.91 7.83
C SER A 267 -14.23 11.67 7.57
N ASP A 268 -14.59 10.50 7.05
CA ASP A 268 -15.99 10.12 6.87
C ASP A 268 -16.66 9.77 8.21
N ALA A 269 -17.99 9.71 8.19
CA ALA A 269 -18.74 9.24 9.34
C ALA A 269 -18.34 7.80 9.71
N PRO A 270 -18.38 7.44 11.00
CA PRO A 270 -18.17 6.05 11.44
C PRO A 270 -19.11 5.08 10.71
N VAL A 271 -18.62 3.88 10.47
CA VAL A 271 -19.34 2.80 9.78
C VAL A 271 -19.68 1.68 10.76
N ASP A 272 -20.72 0.89 10.47
CA ASP A 272 -21.10 -0.28 11.27
C ASP A 272 -20.59 -1.57 10.60
N PRO A 273 -19.54 -2.22 11.14
CA PRO A 273 -19.01 -3.45 10.56
C PRO A 273 -20.02 -4.58 10.49
N ALA A 274 -20.97 -4.69 11.43
CA ALA A 274 -21.96 -5.77 11.45
C ALA A 274 -22.96 -5.63 10.31
N VAL A 275 -23.34 -4.39 9.97
CA VAL A 275 -24.22 -4.09 8.84
C VAL A 275 -23.52 -4.32 7.50
N LEU A 276 -22.23 -4.00 7.42
CA LEU A 276 -21.44 -4.10 6.18
C LEU A 276 -20.91 -5.51 5.90
N LYS A 277 -20.70 -6.33 6.94
CA LYS A 277 -20.14 -7.69 6.85
C LYS A 277 -20.81 -8.57 5.78
N PRO A 278 -22.15 -8.66 5.66
CA PRO A 278 -22.78 -9.52 4.65
C PRO A 278 -22.41 -9.13 3.21
N TYR A 279 -22.27 -7.83 2.92
CA TYR A 279 -21.89 -7.36 1.60
C TYR A 279 -20.44 -7.71 1.27
N TYR A 280 -19.51 -7.35 2.17
CA TYR A 280 -18.09 -7.57 1.96
C TYR A 280 -17.68 -9.04 2.05
N ALA A 281 -18.37 -9.87 2.83
CA ALA A 281 -18.19 -11.32 2.80
C ALA A 281 -18.47 -11.91 1.40
N GLY A 282 -19.44 -11.34 0.67
CA GLY A 282 -19.71 -11.71 -0.71
C GLY A 282 -18.57 -11.37 -1.66
N LEU A 283 -17.97 -10.18 -1.51
CA LEU A 283 -16.79 -9.78 -2.29
C LEU A 283 -15.56 -10.59 -1.92
N ILE A 284 -15.34 -10.84 -0.62
CA ILE A 284 -14.23 -11.67 -0.15
C ILE A 284 -14.30 -13.06 -0.79
N LYS A 285 -15.46 -13.71 -0.73
CA LYS A 285 -15.68 -15.03 -1.34
C LYS A 285 -15.45 -15.04 -2.86
N LYS A 286 -15.67 -13.91 -3.53
CA LYS A 286 -15.47 -13.78 -4.97
C LYS A 286 -13.99 -13.72 -5.35
N TYR A 287 -13.16 -13.06 -4.54
CA TYR A 287 -11.78 -12.72 -4.93
C TYR A 287 -10.70 -13.53 -4.20
N PHE A 288 -11.00 -14.13 -3.05
CA PHE A 288 -10.02 -14.80 -2.20
C PHE A 288 -10.44 -16.23 -1.89
N ASN A 289 -9.46 -17.07 -1.56
CA ASN A 289 -9.72 -18.36 -0.94
C ASN A 289 -10.35 -18.17 0.45
N GLU A 290 -11.10 -19.19 0.91
CA GLU A 290 -11.72 -19.18 2.24
C GLU A 290 -10.68 -19.03 3.36
N VAL A 291 -9.53 -19.67 3.19
CA VAL A 291 -8.37 -19.56 4.09
C VAL A 291 -7.18 -19.02 3.29
N ILE A 292 -6.53 -18.00 3.86
CA ILE A 292 -5.30 -17.42 3.32
C ILE A 292 -4.14 -17.79 4.24
N GLU A 293 -3.00 -18.16 3.64
CA GLU A 293 -1.72 -18.26 4.34
C GLU A 293 -1.08 -16.86 4.41
N TRP A 294 -1.13 -16.25 5.60
CA TRP A 294 -0.53 -14.95 5.89
C TRP A 294 0.93 -15.14 6.30
#